data_AF-A0A2V5S1Y8-F1
#
_entry.id   AF-A0A2V5S1Y8-F1
#
_cell.length_a   1.000
_cell.length_b   1.000
_cell.length_c   1.000
_cell.angle_alpha   90.00
_cell.angle_beta   90.00
_cell.angle_gamma   90.00
#
_symmetry.space_group_name_H-M   'P 1'
#
loop_
_entity.id
_entity.type
_entity.pdbx_description
1 polymer ?
#
loop_
_entity_poly.entity_id
_entity_poly.type
_entity_poly.pdbx_seq_one_letter_code
_entity_poly.pdbx_strand_id
1 'polypeptide(L)'
;MEPGEALSTAAQIAVALAGFAGVVVVFRRESVHEWSPIDKFRLRILLTNSILPLAFCMIGLLLLTIKPNPAGAWRWCSGLTFAVLFLFGIGTMRIFRSFDPAQLRSTRATGFTFYLFSILGTAAMLFQLYNVAILGAFWPFFTGIVVQLLAAMFQFVRIILLPPEQHKSDPD
;
A
#
# COMPACT_ATOMS: atom_id res chain seq x y z
N MET A 1 -12.56 17.77 12.28
CA MET A 1 -12.76 17.24 10.92
C MET A 1 -13.81 16.17 10.99
N GLU A 2 -14.83 16.26 10.14
CA GLU A 2 -15.84 15.20 10.08
C GLU A 2 -15.24 13.93 9.45
N PRO A 3 -15.62 12.72 9.89
CA PRO A 3 -15.11 11.47 9.34
C PRO A 3 -15.28 11.37 7.81
N GLY A 4 -16.38 11.92 7.28
CA GLY A 4 -16.66 11.93 5.84
C GLY A 4 -15.69 12.82 5.05
N GLU A 5 -15.36 14.01 5.57
CA GLU A 5 -14.37 14.90 4.93
C GLU A 5 -13.00 14.25 4.87
N ALA A 6 -12.55 13.68 5.99
CA ALA A 6 -11.25 13.02 6.09
C ALA A 6 -11.13 11.83 5.12
N LEU A 7 -12.16 10.98 5.03
CA LEU A 7 -12.20 9.85 4.10
C LEU A 7 -12.26 10.32 2.63
N SER A 8 -13.00 11.38 2.34
CA SER A 8 -13.07 11.98 1.00
C SER A 8 -11.70 12.51 0.56
N THR A 9 -11.02 13.26 1.44
CA THR A 9 -9.65 13.75 1.17
C THR A 9 -8.67 12.60 0.96
N ALA A 10 -8.72 11.57 1.80
CA ALA A 10 -7.87 10.40 1.65
C ALA A 10 -8.14 9.64 0.34
N ALA A 11 -9.41 9.50 -0.06
CA ALA A 11 -9.80 8.90 -1.34
C ALA A 11 -9.25 9.70 -2.52
N GLN A 12 -9.32 11.03 -2.49
CA GLN A 12 -8.75 11.89 -3.53
C GLN A 12 -7.23 11.71 -3.65
N ILE A 13 -6.52 11.68 -2.53
CA ILE A 13 -5.07 11.42 -2.50
C ILE A 13 -4.76 10.04 -3.09
N ALA A 14 -5.53 9.02 -2.72
CA ALA A 14 -5.38 7.66 -3.23
C ALA A 14 -5.54 7.58 -4.76
N VAL A 15 -6.60 8.21 -5.29
CA VAL A 15 -6.87 8.27 -6.73
C VAL A 15 -5.76 9.05 -7.45
N ALA A 16 -5.30 10.16 -6.89
CA ALA A 16 -4.20 10.94 -7.47
C ALA A 16 -2.90 10.11 -7.56
N LEU A 17 -2.50 9.43 -6.48
CA LEU A 17 -1.32 8.57 -6.46
C LEU A 17 -1.43 7.43 -7.48
N ALA A 18 -2.59 6.76 -7.55
CA ALA A 18 -2.84 5.71 -8.53
C ALA A 18 -2.80 6.23 -9.97
N GLY A 19 -3.39 7.40 -10.24
CA GLY A 19 -3.40 8.07 -11.54
C GLY A 19 -1.99 8.45 -12.00
N PHE A 20 -1.22 9.12 -11.14
CA PHE A 20 0.16 9.50 -11.45
C PHE A 20 1.06 8.27 -11.65
N ALA A 21 0.88 7.21 -10.87
CA ALA A 21 1.59 5.96 -11.10
C ALA A 21 1.29 5.36 -12.48
N GLY A 22 0.02 5.38 -12.91
CA GLY A 22 -0.36 4.97 -14.27
C GLY A 22 0.33 5.81 -15.35
N VAL A 23 0.40 7.13 -15.16
CA VAL A 23 1.10 8.04 -16.08
C VAL A 23 2.59 7.70 -16.18
N VAL A 24 3.27 7.53 -15.04
CA VAL A 24 4.71 7.17 -15.02
C VAL A 24 4.98 5.84 -15.71
N VAL A 25 4.07 4.87 -15.58
CA VAL A 25 4.18 3.56 -16.27
C VAL A 25 4.11 3.73 -17.78
N VAL A 26 3.20 4.57 -18.29
CA VAL A 26 3.05 4.82 -19.74
C VAL A 26 4.27 5.56 -20.32
N PHE A 27 4.87 6.47 -19.55
CA PHE A 27 6.04 7.23 -20.01
C PHE A 27 7.37 6.49 -19.89
N ARG A 28 7.41 5.33 -19.21
CA ARG A 28 8.63 4.51 -19.17
C ARG A 28 8.77 3.80 -20.52
N ARG A 29 9.94 3.98 -21.17
CA ARG A 29 10.20 3.56 -22.56
C ARG A 29 10.16 2.04 -22.79
N GLU A 30 10.31 1.26 -21.73
CA GLU A 30 10.23 -0.21 -21.76
C GLU A 30 8.81 -0.66 -21.52
N SER A 31 8.32 -1.60 -22.33
CA SER A 31 7.00 -2.18 -22.15
C SER A 31 6.92 -2.85 -20.76
N VAL A 32 5.76 -2.79 -20.09
CA VAL A 32 5.57 -3.42 -18.76
C VAL A 32 5.97 -4.90 -18.78
N HIS A 33 5.91 -5.56 -19.94
CA HIS A 33 6.33 -6.95 -20.10
C HIS A 33 7.86 -7.13 -20.00
N GLU A 34 8.65 -6.17 -20.45
CA GLU A 34 10.13 -6.19 -20.42
C GLU A 34 10.71 -5.80 -19.06
N TRP A 35 9.90 -5.24 -18.16
CA TRP A 35 10.38 -4.83 -16.85
C TRP A 35 10.90 -6.01 -16.03
N SER A 36 11.97 -5.74 -15.27
CA SER A 36 12.49 -6.69 -14.29
C SER A 36 11.39 -7.11 -13.30
N PRO A 37 11.44 -8.35 -12.77
CA PRO A 37 10.47 -8.82 -11.79
C PRO A 37 10.35 -7.92 -10.56
N ILE A 38 11.43 -7.23 -10.19
CA ILE A 38 11.51 -6.30 -9.05
C ILE A 38 10.73 -5.02 -9.34
N ASP A 39 10.83 -4.47 -10.54
CA ASP A 39 10.10 -3.25 -10.92
C ASP A 39 8.60 -3.50 -11.05
N LYS A 40 8.21 -4.65 -11.61
CA LYS A 40 6.81 -5.12 -11.61
C LYS A 40 6.27 -5.26 -10.19
N PHE A 41 7.06 -5.83 -9.28
CA PHE A 41 6.71 -5.98 -7.88
C PHE A 41 6.54 -4.63 -7.17
N ARG A 42 7.45 -3.67 -7.39
CA ARG A 42 7.36 -2.31 -6.83
C ARG A 42 6.11 -1.58 -7.31
N LEU A 43 5.82 -1.64 -8.61
CA LEU A 43 4.60 -1.05 -9.17
C LEU A 43 3.35 -1.69 -8.57
N ARG A 44 3.33 -3.03 -8.47
CA ARG A 44 2.21 -3.75 -7.86
C ARG A 44 2.00 -3.34 -6.41
N ILE A 45 3.05 -3.21 -5.61
CA ILE A 45 2.92 -2.78 -4.22
C ILE A 45 2.40 -1.33 -4.15
N LEU A 46 2.92 -0.42 -4.97
CA LEU A 46 2.46 0.97 -5.01
C LEU A 46 0.98 1.07 -5.35
N LEU A 47 0.55 0.42 -6.43
CA LEU A 47 -0.85 0.39 -6.85
C LEU A 47 -1.73 -0.22 -5.77
N THR A 48 -1.29 -1.32 -5.16
CA THR A 48 -2.07 -1.97 -4.10
C THR A 48 -2.17 -1.08 -2.85
N ASN A 49 -1.10 -0.37 -2.47
CA ASN A 49 -1.10 0.59 -1.36
C ASN A 49 -1.88 1.87 -1.66
N SER A 50 -2.33 2.10 -2.90
CA SER A 50 -3.21 3.22 -3.26
C SER A 50 -4.67 2.76 -3.40
N ILE A 51 -4.90 1.62 -4.07
CA ILE A 51 -6.23 1.07 -4.31
C ILE A 51 -6.88 0.53 -3.03
N LEU A 52 -6.11 -0.11 -2.14
CA LEU A 52 -6.63 -0.60 -0.86
C LEU A 52 -7.18 0.53 0.03
N PRO A 53 -6.43 1.61 0.32
CA PRO A 53 -6.98 2.71 1.10
C PRO A 53 -8.15 3.40 0.40
N LEU A 54 -8.18 3.46 -0.93
CA LEU A 54 -9.35 3.94 -1.67
C LEU A 54 -10.58 3.08 -1.40
N ALA A 55 -10.46 1.75 -1.48
CA ALA A 55 -11.55 0.82 -1.19
C ALA A 55 -12.03 0.97 0.27
N PHE A 56 -11.11 1.10 1.23
CA PHE A 56 -11.47 1.35 2.63
C PHE A 56 -12.18 2.69 2.82
N CYS A 57 -11.77 3.74 2.11
CA CYS A 57 -12.46 5.04 2.14
C CYS A 57 -13.88 4.92 1.58
N MET A 58 -14.07 4.22 0.47
CA MET A 58 -15.39 4.01 -0.14
C MET A 58 -16.32 3.21 0.79
N ILE A 59 -15.81 2.15 1.44
CA ILE A 59 -16.56 1.39 2.44
C ILE A 59 -16.91 2.28 3.63
N GLY A 60 -15.95 3.07 4.14
CA GLY A 60 -16.19 3.99 5.25
C GLY A 60 -17.23 5.07 4.93
N LEU A 61 -17.19 5.63 3.72
CA LEU A 61 -18.19 6.60 3.25
C LEU A 61 -19.58 5.95 3.09
N LEU A 62 -19.65 4.74 2.54
CA LEU A 62 -20.91 3.98 2.43
C LEU A 62 -21.51 3.73 3.82
N LEU A 63 -20.68 3.37 4.79
CA LEU A 63 -21.10 3.12 6.17
C LEU A 63 -21.70 4.37 6.84
N LEU A 64 -21.14 5.55 6.55
CA LEU A 64 -21.65 6.83 7.04
C LEU A 64 -23.03 7.20 6.49
N THR A 65 -23.48 6.57 5.40
CA THR A 65 -24.83 6.79 4.86
C THR A 65 -25.91 6.02 5.62
N ILE A 66 -25.55 5.00 6.41
CA ILE A 66 -26.47 4.19 7.20
C ILE A 66 -26.78 4.91 8.52
N LYS A 67 -28.03 5.36 8.70
CA LYS A 67 -28.54 5.93 9.96
C LYS A 67 -29.56 4.97 10.60
N PRO A 68 -29.46 4.68 11.92
CA PRO A 68 -28.41 5.11 12.86
C PRO A 68 -27.07 4.40 12.63
N ASN A 69 -25.97 5.09 12.92
CA ASN A 69 -24.62 4.55 12.78
C ASN A 69 -24.50 3.27 13.63
N PRO A 70 -24.18 2.10 13.03
CA PRO A 70 -24.12 0.85 13.79
C PRO A 70 -23.06 0.97 14.89
N ALA A 71 -23.46 0.73 16.14
CA ALA A 71 -22.51 0.61 17.25
C ALA A 71 -21.57 -0.57 16.98
N GLY A 72 -20.39 -0.30 16.42
CA GLY A 72 -19.43 -1.32 15.97
C GLY A 72 -19.10 -1.29 14.48
N ALA A 73 -19.66 -0.38 13.68
CA ALA A 73 -19.35 -0.24 12.26
C ALA A 73 -17.84 -0.02 12.01
N TRP A 74 -17.19 0.80 12.84
CA TRP A 74 -15.74 1.03 12.81
C TRP A 74 -14.91 -0.18 13.28
N ARG A 75 -15.46 -1.02 14.17
CA ARG A 75 -14.83 -2.28 14.58
C ARG A 75 -14.83 -3.27 13.42
N TRP A 76 -15.95 -3.39 12.71
CA TRP A 76 -16.04 -4.21 11.50
C TRP A 76 -15.13 -3.71 10.38
N CYS A 77 -15.08 -2.39 10.14
CA CYS A 77 -14.16 -1.82 9.15
C CYS A 77 -12.69 -2.08 9.52
N SER A 78 -12.32 -1.92 10.80
CA SER A 78 -10.96 -2.20 11.26
C SER A 78 -10.63 -3.69 11.16
N GLY A 79 -11.58 -4.58 11.44
CA GLY A 79 -11.41 -6.03 11.31
C GLY A 79 -11.26 -6.47 9.85
N LEU A 80 -12.06 -5.90 8.95
CA LEU A 80 -11.92 -6.13 7.51
C LEU A 80 -10.57 -5.63 7.00
N THR A 81 -10.15 -4.44 7.45
CA THR A 81 -8.86 -3.85 7.06
C THR A 81 -7.70 -4.71 7.55
N PHE A 82 -7.76 -5.21 8.79
CA PHE A 82 -6.81 -6.18 9.32
C PHE A 82 -6.73 -7.44 8.46
N ALA A 83 -7.88 -8.06 8.13
CA ALA A 83 -7.92 -9.28 7.33
C ALA A 83 -7.30 -9.07 5.93
N VAL A 84 -7.63 -7.96 5.27
CA VAL A 84 -7.10 -7.62 3.95
C VAL A 84 -5.61 -7.30 4.01
N LEU A 85 -5.15 -6.53 5.00
CA LEU A 85 -3.72 -6.24 5.21
C LEU A 85 -2.92 -7.52 5.51
N PHE A 86 -3.50 -8.45 6.27
CA PHE A 86 -2.86 -9.73 6.56
C PHE A 86 -2.68 -10.60 5.31
N LEU A 87 -3.73 -10.75 4.50
CA LEU A 87 -3.66 -11.48 3.23
C LEU A 87 -2.67 -10.82 2.26
N PHE A 88 -2.67 -9.48 2.21
CA PHE A 88 -1.72 -8.72 1.40
C PHE A 88 -0.28 -8.94 1.87
N GLY A 89 -0.03 -8.93 3.18
CA GLY A 89 1.28 -9.21 3.77
C GLY A 89 1.78 -10.62 3.43
N ILE A 90 0.92 -11.64 3.56
CA ILE A 90 1.27 -13.03 3.20
C ILE A 90 1.59 -13.14 1.71
N GLY A 91 0.74 -12.57 0.84
CA GLY A 91 0.95 -12.60 -0.61
C GLY A 91 2.26 -11.94 -1.01
N THR A 92 2.54 -10.77 -0.44
CA THR A 92 3.77 -10.01 -0.68
C THR A 92 5.00 -10.77 -0.17
N MET A 93 4.93 -11.39 1.02
CA MET A 93 6.00 -12.22 1.58
C MET A 93 6.26 -13.46 0.73
N ARG A 94 5.22 -14.12 0.21
CA ARG A 94 5.35 -15.27 -0.69
C ARG A 94 6.08 -14.90 -1.98
N ILE A 95 5.69 -13.79 -2.61
CA ILE A 95 6.34 -13.30 -3.82
C ILE A 95 7.79 -12.91 -3.52
N PHE A 96 8.02 -12.21 -2.41
CA PHE A 96 9.38 -11.81 -2.01
C PHE A 96 10.29 -13.02 -1.76
N ARG A 97 9.78 -14.07 -1.10
CA ARG A 97 10.51 -15.32 -0.88
C ARG A 97 10.76 -16.14 -2.15
N SER A 98 9.98 -15.90 -3.20
CA SER A 98 10.21 -16.54 -4.50
C SER A 98 11.35 -15.89 -5.30
N PHE A 99 11.81 -14.69 -4.91
CA PHE A 99 12.99 -14.08 -5.51
C PHE A 99 14.28 -14.70 -4.97
N ASP A 100 15.23 -14.93 -5.86
CA ASP A 100 16.52 -15.53 -5.52
C ASP A 100 17.33 -14.58 -4.60
N PRO A 101 17.90 -15.08 -3.48
CA PRO A 101 18.76 -14.27 -2.60
C PRO A 101 19.95 -13.60 -3.32
N ALA A 102 20.40 -14.14 -4.46
CA ALA A 102 21.44 -13.50 -5.29
C ALA A 102 20.97 -12.17 -5.93
N GLN A 103 19.72 -12.10 -6.40
CA GLN A 103 19.12 -10.87 -6.97
C GLN A 103 18.78 -9.84 -5.89
N LEU A 104 18.50 -10.28 -4.66
CA LEU A 104 18.28 -9.37 -3.53
C LEU A 104 19.57 -8.76 -2.99
N ARG A 105 20.71 -9.43 -3.19
CA ARG A 105 22.03 -8.97 -2.72
C ARG A 105 22.61 -7.86 -3.61
N SER A 106 22.33 -7.85 -4.91
CA SER A 106 22.69 -6.73 -5.80
C SER A 106 21.91 -5.46 -5.44
N THR A 107 20.68 -5.58 -4.94
CA THR A 107 19.82 -4.45 -4.57
C THR A 107 19.63 -4.30 -3.06
N ARG A 108 20.73 -4.11 -2.31
CA ARG A 108 20.75 -3.95 -0.83
C ARG A 108 19.73 -2.91 -0.30
N ALA A 109 19.49 -1.83 -1.06
CA ALA A 109 18.49 -0.82 -0.73
C ALA A 109 17.03 -1.33 -0.78
N THR A 110 16.73 -2.31 -1.64
CA THR A 110 15.39 -2.90 -1.78
C THR A 110 15.03 -3.76 -0.58
N GLY A 111 15.97 -4.57 -0.07
CA GLY A 111 15.76 -5.35 1.13
C GLY A 111 15.44 -4.47 2.35
N PHE A 112 16.22 -3.42 2.58
CA PHE A 112 15.99 -2.49 3.70
C PHE A 112 14.61 -1.83 3.63
N THR A 113 14.24 -1.32 2.45
CA THR A 113 12.94 -0.67 2.25
C THR A 113 11.79 -1.65 2.45
N PHE A 114 11.94 -2.89 1.96
CA PHE A 114 10.93 -3.94 2.13
C PHE A 114 10.73 -4.32 3.60
N TYR A 115 11.82 -4.49 4.36
CA TYR A 115 11.76 -4.76 5.79
C TYR A 115 11.13 -3.60 6.57
N LEU A 116 11.49 -2.35 6.26
CA LEU A 116 10.92 -1.17 6.90
C LEU A 116 9.40 -1.10 6.67
N PHE A 117 8.94 -1.29 5.44
CA PHE A 117 7.50 -1.32 5.12
C PHE A 117 6.79 -2.52 5.72
N SER A 118 7.45 -3.67 5.82
CA SER A 118 6.89 -4.85 6.48
C SER A 118 6.67 -4.58 7.96
N ILE A 119 7.66 -3.99 8.64
CA ILE A 119 7.55 -3.62 10.07
C ILE A 119 6.45 -2.57 10.27
N LEU A 120 6.42 -1.51 9.46
CA LEU A 120 5.38 -0.48 9.53
C LEU A 120 3.98 -1.06 9.26
N GLY A 121 3.86 -1.95 8.28
CA GLY A 121 2.62 -2.65 7.96
C GLY A 121 2.16 -3.56 9.09
N THR A 122 3.07 -4.32 9.71
CA THR A 122 2.76 -5.14 10.90
C THR A 122 2.36 -4.28 12.09
N ALA A 123 3.04 -3.16 12.33
CA ALA A 123 2.67 -2.22 13.39
C ALA A 123 1.27 -1.64 13.16
N ALA A 124 0.97 -1.19 11.94
CA ALA A 124 -0.36 -0.71 11.56
C ALA A 124 -1.45 -1.79 11.72
N MET A 125 -1.12 -3.04 11.38
CA MET A 125 -2.03 -4.18 11.54
C MET A 125 -2.32 -4.49 13.03
N LEU A 126 -1.29 -4.52 13.89
CA LEU A 126 -1.47 -4.67 15.34
C LEU A 126 -2.27 -3.52 15.94
N PHE A 127 -2.04 -2.31 15.44
CA PHE A 127 -2.77 -1.12 15.86
C PHE A 127 -4.26 -1.19 15.49
N GLN A 128 -4.59 -1.72 14.32
CA GLN A 128 -5.97 -1.98 13.95
C GLN A 128 -6.61 -3.08 14.79
N LEU A 129 -5.87 -4.13 15.13
CA LEU A 129 -6.36 -5.19 16.03
C LEU A 129 -6.71 -4.62 17.42
N TYR A 130 -5.87 -3.71 17.94
CA TYR A 130 -6.15 -2.97 19.18
C TYR A 130 -7.43 -2.14 19.05
N ASN A 131 -7.65 -1.49 17.90
CA ASN A 131 -8.88 -0.73 17.65
C ASN A 131 -10.12 -1.63 17.58
N VAL A 132 -10.02 -2.83 17.01
CA VAL A 132 -11.12 -3.80 16.98
C VAL A 132 -11.47 -4.29 18.38
N ALA A 133 -10.46 -4.53 19.23
CA ALA A 133 -10.64 -5.12 20.55
C ALA A 133 -11.19 -4.12 21.59
N ILE A 134 -10.64 -2.90 21.63
CA ILE A 134 -10.82 -1.98 22.77
C ILE A 134 -11.55 -0.69 22.37
N LEU A 135 -11.06 0.01 21.35
CA LEU A 135 -11.47 1.41 21.08
C LEU A 135 -12.74 1.53 20.22
N GLY A 136 -12.84 0.76 19.13
CA GLY A 136 -13.91 0.91 18.14
C GLY A 136 -14.05 2.31 17.55
N ALA A 137 -12.95 3.07 17.50
CA ALA A 137 -12.95 4.48 17.10
C ALA A 137 -12.61 4.66 15.62
N PHE A 138 -12.97 5.81 15.07
CA PHE A 138 -12.66 6.21 13.69
C PHE A 138 -11.15 6.45 13.48
N TRP A 139 -10.49 7.12 14.44
CA TRP A 139 -9.12 7.60 14.26
C TRP A 139 -8.09 6.49 13.99
N PRO A 140 -8.14 5.28 14.59
CA PRO A 140 -7.13 4.26 14.31
C PRO A 140 -7.32 3.64 12.93
N PHE A 141 -8.56 3.49 12.49
CA PHE A 141 -8.89 3.09 11.12
C PHE A 141 -8.31 4.11 10.11
N PHE A 142 -8.56 5.40 10.36
CA PHE A 142 -8.05 6.46 9.50
C PHE A 142 -6.51 6.54 9.51
N THR A 143 -5.85 6.36 10.66
CA THR A 143 -4.38 6.32 10.71
C THR A 143 -3.79 5.21 9.87
N GLY A 144 -4.45 4.04 9.78
CA GLY A 144 -4.01 2.95 8.91
C GLY A 144 -4.05 3.36 7.43
N ILE A 145 -5.11 4.03 7.01
CA ILE A 145 -5.25 4.57 5.65
C ILE A 145 -4.12 5.57 5.36
N VAL A 146 -3.87 6.52 6.29
CA VAL A 146 -2.81 7.53 6.14
C VAL A 146 -1.43 6.89 6.01
N VAL A 147 -1.09 5.92 6.86
CA VAL A 147 0.19 5.20 6.78
C VAL A 147 0.35 4.51 5.43
N GLN A 148 -0.72 3.93 4.89
CA GLN A 148 -0.71 3.25 3.60
C GLN A 148 -0.51 4.22 2.43
N LEU A 149 -1.13 5.40 2.49
CA LEU A 149 -0.92 6.47 1.51
C LEU A 149 0.50 7.06 1.56
N LEU A 150 1.05 7.26 2.76
CA LEU A 150 2.45 7.68 2.93
C LEU A 150 3.41 6.65 2.37
N ALA A 151 3.13 5.35 2.57
CA ALA A 151 3.90 4.27 1.99
C ALA A 151 3.83 4.28 0.45
N ALA A 152 2.64 4.45 -0.13
CA ALA A 152 2.47 4.58 -1.58
C ALA A 152 3.24 5.79 -2.14
N MET A 153 3.17 6.93 -1.47
CA MET A 153 3.89 8.15 -1.86
C MET A 153 5.41 7.94 -1.83
N PHE A 154 5.94 7.32 -0.78
CA PHE A 154 7.36 7.00 -0.69
C PHE A 154 7.79 6.03 -1.81
N GLN A 155 6.97 5.02 -2.10
CA GLN A 155 7.22 4.07 -3.20
C GLN A 155 7.19 4.76 -4.56
N PHE A 156 6.27 5.71 -4.77
CA PHE A 156 6.18 6.51 -5.99
C PHE A 156 7.44 7.34 -6.22
N VAL A 157 7.86 8.11 -5.21
CA VAL A 157 9.10 8.90 -5.25
C VAL A 157 10.30 8.01 -5.56
N ARG A 158 10.36 6.82 -4.95
CA ARG A 158 11.45 5.89 -5.16
C ARG A 158 11.49 5.29 -6.57
N ILE A 159 10.34 5.02 -7.19
CA ILE A 159 10.28 4.56 -8.60
C ILE A 159 10.76 5.65 -9.56
N ILE A 160 10.48 6.92 -9.26
CA ILE A 160 10.91 8.05 -10.10
C ILE A 160 12.41 8.34 -9.93
N LEU A 161 12.90 8.32 -8.69
CA LEU A 161 14.27 8.74 -8.37
C LEU A 161 15.34 7.65 -8.57
N LEU A 162 14.98 6.37 -8.50
CA LEU A 162 15.96 5.30 -8.70
C LEU A 162 16.10 4.97 -10.19
N PRO A 163 17.32 5.03 -10.75
CA PRO A 163 17.58 4.56 -12.10
C PRO A 163 17.11 3.10 -12.26
N PRO A 164 16.59 2.69 -13.44
CA PRO A 164 16.42 1.29 -13.76
C PRO A 164 17.76 0.57 -13.51
N GLU A 165 17.76 -0.58 -12.85
CA GLU A 165 18.98 -1.38 -12.79
C GLU A 165 19.39 -1.69 -14.22
N GLN A 166 20.50 -1.10 -14.67
CA GLN A 166 21.08 -1.39 -15.97
C GLN A 166 21.44 -2.87 -15.94
N HIS A 167 20.73 -3.67 -16.75
CA HIS A 167 21.23 -4.98 -17.13
C HIS A 167 22.59 -4.71 -17.76
N LYS A 168 23.65 -5.08 -17.04
CA LYS A 168 25.01 -5.07 -17.54
C LYS A 168 24.97 -5.94 -18.80
N SER A 169 25.01 -5.29 -19.96
CA SER A 169 25.26 -5.95 -21.23
C SER A 169 26.65 -6.55 -21.10
N ASP A 170 26.72 -7.87 -21.18
CA ASP A 170 27.97 -8.60 -21.26
C ASP A 170 28.78 -8.01 -22.42
N PRO A 171 30.04 -7.60 -22.22
CA PRO A 171 30.89 -7.25 -23.34
C PRO A 171 31.30 -8.54 -24.07
N ASP A 172 31.03 -8.56 -25.38
CA ASP A 172 31.46 -9.60 -26.33
C ASP A 172 32.98 -9.90 -26.24
#